data_AF-A0A0K2H3U4-F1
#
_entry.id   AF-A0A0K2H3U4-F1
#
_cell.length_a   1.000
_cell.length_b   1.000
_cell.length_c   1.000
_cell.angle_alpha   90.00
_cell.angle_beta   90.00
_cell.angle_gamma   90.00
#
_symmetry.space_group_name_H-M   'P 1'
#
loop_
_entity.id
_entity.type
_entity.pdbx_description
1 polymer ?
#
loop_
_entity_poly.entity_id
_entity_poly.type
_entity_poly.pdbx_seq_one_letter_code
_entity_poly.pdbx_strand_id
1 'polypeptide(L)'
;MFECTDSTGVIIADGEHLDFDAVNFGTGFRWEMRHLRPLHLCDEAGGILMDPPQVVADPRIFLVGYGPSASTVGANRASRDAANSIRRQMKARARP
;
A
#
# COMPACT_ATOMS: atom_id res chain seq x y z
N MET A 1 23.46 12.03 1.48
CA MET A 1 22.65 11.10 2.30
C MET A 1 23.16 11.22 3.72
N PHE A 2 22.28 11.27 4.73
CA PHE A 2 22.75 11.32 6.12
C PHE A 2 22.98 9.91 6.66
N GLU A 3 23.99 9.74 7.50
CA GLU A 3 24.38 8.44 8.07
C GLU A 3 23.74 8.22 9.44
N CYS A 4 23.78 9.24 10.29
CA CYS A 4 23.18 9.19 11.62
C CYS A 4 22.70 10.56 12.06
N THR A 5 21.86 10.55 13.09
CA THR A 5 21.35 11.73 13.79
C THR A 5 21.93 11.76 15.19
N ASP A 6 22.17 12.94 15.73
CA ASP A 6 22.41 13.15 17.15
C ASP A 6 21.36 14.10 17.74
N SER A 7 21.64 14.70 18.90
CA SER A 7 20.71 15.59 19.59
C SER A 7 20.53 16.96 18.92
N THR A 8 21.41 17.37 17.99
CA THR A 8 21.38 18.71 17.38
C THR A 8 21.32 18.69 15.85
N GLY A 9 21.64 17.56 15.22
CA GLY A 9 21.69 17.51 13.77
C GLY A 9 21.90 16.11 13.19
N VAL A 10 22.54 16.09 12.02
CA VAL A 10 22.92 14.88 11.29
C VAL A 10 24.39 14.92 10.88
N ILE A 11 24.99 13.74 10.79
CA ILE A 11 26.25 13.54 10.09
C ILE A 11 25.93 13.09 8.66
N ILE A 12 26.43 13.81 7.67
CA ILE A 12 26.31 13.45 6.25
C ILE A 12 27.48 12.57 5.79
N ALA A 13 27.34 11.91 4.63
CA ALA A 13 28.24 10.85 4.18
C ALA A 13 29.72 11.24 4.00
N ASP A 14 30.06 12.52 4.00
CA ASP A 14 31.44 13.04 3.99
C ASP A 14 31.98 13.34 5.41
N GLY A 15 31.18 13.11 6.45
CA GLY A 15 31.51 13.35 7.84
C GLY A 15 31.17 14.76 8.35
N GLU A 16 30.66 15.66 7.49
CA GLU A 16 30.20 16.98 7.92
C GLU A 16 28.96 16.86 8.82
N HIS A 17 28.91 17.69 9.87
CA HIS A 17 27.76 17.80 10.75
C HIS A 17 26.90 19.00 10.37
N LEU A 18 25.60 18.77 10.20
CA LEU A 18 24.62 19.79 9.85
C LEU A 18 23.58 19.92 10.97
N ASP A 19 23.56 21.08 11.63
CA ASP A 19 22.57 21.43 12.66
C ASP A 19 21.19 21.72 12.05
N PHE A 20 20.11 21.28 12.72
CA PHE A 20 18.73 21.64 12.38
C PHE A 20 17.81 21.61 13.61
N ASP A 21 16.74 22.40 13.57
CA ASP A 21 15.76 22.44 14.65
C ASP A 21 14.65 21.39 14.52
N ALA A 22 14.39 20.91 13.30
CA ALA A 22 13.27 20.02 13.02
C ALA A 22 13.52 19.09 11.83
N VAL A 23 12.93 17.89 11.91
CA VAL A 23 12.92 16.90 10.82
C VAL A 23 11.48 16.68 10.36
N ASN A 24 11.24 16.85 9.06
CA ASN A 24 9.98 16.44 8.43
C ASN A 24 10.18 15.11 7.68
N PHE A 25 9.60 14.03 8.21
CA PHE A 25 9.62 12.73 7.56
C PHE A 25 8.61 12.66 6.41
N GLY A 26 9.03 13.15 5.24
CA GLY A 26 8.33 12.96 3.97
C GLY A 26 8.54 11.57 3.35
N THR A 27 8.81 10.53 4.15
CA THR A 27 9.22 9.19 3.70
C THR A 27 8.05 8.30 3.24
N GLY A 28 6.89 8.89 3.00
CA GLY A 28 5.68 8.19 2.54
C GLY A 28 4.97 7.39 3.63
N PHE A 29 4.15 6.42 3.21
CA PHE A 29 3.25 5.67 4.07
C PHE A 29 3.32 4.18 3.77
N ARG A 30 3.04 3.37 4.78
CA ARG A 30 2.59 1.98 4.60
C ARG A 30 1.08 1.95 4.55
N TRP A 31 0.52 1.05 3.76
CA TRP A 31 -0.91 0.76 3.79
C TRP A 31 -1.40 0.28 5.15
N GLU A 32 -2.67 0.56 5.45
CA GLU A 32 -3.33 0.05 6.63
C GLU A 32 -4.09 -1.25 6.33
N MET A 33 -3.51 -2.37 6.74
CA MET A 33 -4.03 -3.73 6.55
C MET A 33 -4.14 -4.52 7.86
N ARG A 34 -4.02 -3.89 9.03
CA ARG A 34 -4.05 -4.59 10.34
C ARG A 34 -5.28 -5.47 10.52
N HIS A 35 -6.42 -5.01 10.03
CA HIS A 35 -7.69 -5.75 10.07
C HIS A 35 -7.70 -7.02 9.19
N LEU A 36 -6.81 -7.12 8.20
CA LEU A 36 -6.67 -8.29 7.32
C LEU A 36 -5.53 -9.24 7.73
N ARG A 37 -4.75 -8.91 8.78
CA ARG A 37 -3.63 -9.77 9.24
C ARG A 37 -4.00 -11.24 9.46
N PRO A 38 -5.18 -11.59 10.04
CA PRO A 38 -5.56 -12.99 10.24
C PRO A 38 -5.74 -13.79 8.94
N LEU A 39 -5.81 -13.12 7.78
CA LEU A 39 -5.96 -13.77 6.48
C LEU A 39 -4.62 -14.14 5.84
N HIS A 40 -3.49 -13.76 6.46
CA HIS A 40 -2.14 -14.11 6.00
C HIS A 40 -1.88 -13.80 4.51
N LEU A 41 -2.42 -12.66 4.04
CA LEU A 41 -2.33 -12.24 2.62
C LEU A 41 -0.99 -11.62 2.26
N CYS A 42 -0.20 -11.20 3.25
CA CYS A 42 1.09 -10.55 3.01
C CYS A 42 2.17 -11.58 2.71
N ASP A 43 2.96 -11.34 1.66
CA ASP A 43 4.16 -12.10 1.32
C ASP A 43 5.38 -11.69 2.16
N GLU A 44 6.51 -12.38 1.95
CA GLU A 44 7.79 -12.09 2.63
C GLU A 44 8.33 -10.69 2.34
N ALA A 45 7.96 -10.10 1.19
CA ALA A 45 8.32 -8.73 0.84
C ALA A 45 7.42 -7.69 1.54
N GLY A 46 6.42 -8.13 2.30
CA GLY A 46 5.45 -7.29 3.01
C GLY A 46 4.36 -6.71 2.10
N GLY A 47 4.26 -7.20 0.85
CA GLY A 47 3.24 -6.89 -0.13
C GLY A 47 2.09 -7.89 -0.10
N ILE A 48 1.02 -7.63 -0.84
CA ILE A 48 -0.13 -8.51 -1.07
C ILE A 48 -0.19 -8.65 -2.59
N LEU A 49 -0.05 -9.87 -3.07
CA LEU A 49 -0.08 -10.13 -4.50
C LEU A 49 -1.48 -9.91 -5.06
N MET A 50 -1.57 -9.12 -6.12
CA MET A 50 -2.83 -8.73 -6.75
C MET A 50 -2.85 -9.01 -8.25
N ASP A 51 -4.02 -9.39 -8.75
CA ASP A 51 -4.44 -9.16 -10.13
C ASP A 51 -5.42 -7.98 -10.08
N PRO A 52 -4.94 -6.72 -10.19
CA PRO A 52 -5.68 -5.58 -9.68
C PRO A 52 -7.08 -5.42 -10.27
N PRO A 53 -8.10 -5.08 -9.45
CA PRO A 53 -8.01 -4.72 -8.02
C PRO A 53 -8.19 -5.92 -7.06
N GLN A 54 -8.07 -7.16 -7.54
CA GLN A 54 -8.37 -8.38 -6.79
C GLN A 54 -7.12 -8.98 -6.14
N VAL A 55 -7.25 -9.53 -4.94
CA VAL A 55 -6.17 -10.27 -4.27
C VAL A 55 -6.06 -11.67 -4.88
N VAL A 56 -4.85 -12.10 -5.21
CA VAL A 56 -4.61 -13.43 -5.83
C VAL A 56 -4.89 -14.55 -4.85
N ALA A 57 -4.43 -14.42 -3.60
CA ALA A 57 -4.57 -15.45 -2.57
C ALA A 57 -6.03 -15.66 -2.13
N ASP A 58 -6.88 -14.63 -2.23
CA ASP A 58 -8.31 -14.73 -1.95
C ASP A 58 -9.11 -13.86 -2.93
N PRO A 59 -9.72 -14.47 -3.98
CA PRO A 59 -10.46 -13.73 -4.99
C PRO A 59 -11.74 -13.07 -4.46
N ARG A 60 -12.12 -13.28 -3.20
CA ARG A 60 -13.26 -12.56 -2.60
C ARG A 60 -12.86 -11.15 -2.14
N ILE A 61 -11.56 -10.87 -2.06
CA ILE A 61 -11.02 -9.64 -1.50
C ILE A 61 -10.54 -8.73 -2.63
N PHE A 62 -10.95 -7.47 -2.55
CA PHE A 62 -10.56 -6.41 -3.46
C PHE A 62 -9.95 -5.27 -2.66
N LEU A 63 -8.79 -4.78 -3.10
CA LEU A 63 -8.11 -3.64 -2.48
C LEU A 63 -8.15 -2.47 -3.47
N VAL A 64 -8.81 -1.39 -3.07
CA VAL A 64 -9.04 -0.21 -3.91
C VAL A 64 -8.56 1.03 -3.18
N GLY A 65 -7.90 1.94 -3.89
CA GLY A 65 -7.32 3.16 -3.31
C GLY A 65 -5.94 2.94 -2.70
N TYR A 66 -5.33 1.77 -2.88
CA TYR A 66 -3.96 1.46 -2.47
C TYR A 66 -3.02 1.38 -3.66
N GLY A 67 -1.73 1.62 -3.41
CA GLY A 67 -0.66 1.50 -4.40
C GLY A 67 -0.92 2.35 -5.65
N PRO A 68 -0.84 1.78 -6.87
CA PRO A 68 -1.08 2.52 -8.13
C PRO A 68 -2.47 3.18 -8.24
N SER A 69 -3.45 2.74 -7.44
CA SER A 69 -4.80 3.30 -7.42
C SER A 69 -5.02 4.42 -6.39
N ALA A 70 -3.99 4.79 -5.61
CA ALA A 70 -4.06 5.76 -4.52
C ALA A 70 -4.15 7.22 -5.02
N SER A 71 -5.21 7.53 -5.75
CA SER A 71 -5.59 8.89 -6.14
C SER A 71 -7.11 8.97 -6.27
N THR A 72 -7.69 10.17 -6.24
CA THR A 72 -9.15 10.34 -6.38
C THR A 72 -9.67 9.72 -7.69
N VAL A 73 -8.97 9.92 -8.80
CA VAL A 73 -9.35 9.37 -10.11
C VAL A 73 -9.04 7.87 -10.19
N GLY A 74 -7.86 7.45 -9.72
CA GLY A 74 -7.43 6.05 -9.74
C GLY A 74 -8.35 5.16 -8.89
N ALA A 75 -8.70 5.61 -7.69
CA ALA A 75 -9.60 4.90 -6.79
C ALA A 75 -10.99 4.75 -7.40
N ASN A 76 -11.51 5.76 -8.10
CA ASN A 76 -12.80 5.68 -8.78
C ASN A 76 -12.80 4.64 -9.92
N ARG A 77 -11.72 4.60 -10.73
CA ARG A 77 -11.56 3.61 -11.80
C ARG A 77 -11.46 2.19 -11.22
N ALA A 78 -10.56 1.98 -10.26
CA ALA A 78 -10.38 0.68 -9.61
C ALA A 78 -11.65 0.21 -8.86
N SER A 79 -12.41 1.13 -8.25
CA SER A 79 -13.71 0.83 -7.62
C SER A 79 -14.71 0.29 -8.64
N ARG A 80 -14.79 0.92 -9.82
CA ARG A 80 -15.67 0.49 -10.91
C ARG A 80 -15.28 -0.90 -11.42
N ASP A 81 -13.98 -1.15 -11.56
CA ASP A 81 -13.48 -2.45 -12.02
C ASP A 81 -13.76 -3.56 -11.01
N ALA A 82 -13.56 -3.28 -9.71
CA ALA A 82 -13.91 -4.19 -8.62
C ALA A 82 -15.41 -4.53 -8.64
N ALA A 83 -16.28 -3.53 -8.68
CA ALA A 83 -17.74 -3.73 -8.72
C ALA A 83 -18.18 -4.55 -9.93
N ASN A 84 -17.60 -4.30 -11.11
CA ASN A 84 -17.88 -5.08 -12.31
C ASN A 84 -17.38 -6.54 -12.19
N SER A 85 -16.21 -6.74 -11.59
CA SER A 85 -15.67 -8.09 -11.34
C SER A 85 -16.57 -8.88 -10.38
N ILE A 86 -16.94 -8.29 -9.25
CA ILE A 86 -17.87 -8.89 -8.27
C ILE A 86 -19.18 -9.25 -8.95
N ARG A 87 -19.77 -8.34 -9.73
CA ARG A 87 -21.02 -8.61 -10.46
C ARG A 87 -20.90 -9.80 -11.41
N ARG A 88 -19.78 -9.95 -12.13
CA ARG A 88 -19.54 -11.10 -13.02
C ARG A 88 -19.42 -12.40 -12.21
N GLN A 89 -18.67 -12.38 -11.11
CA GLN A 89 -18.48 -13.54 -10.24
C GLN A 89 -19.80 -14.01 -9.61
N MET A 90 -20.62 -13.08 -9.13
CA MET A 90 -21.93 -13.41 -8.56
C MET A 90 -22.87 -14.02 -9.60
N LYS A 91 -22.87 -13.50 -10.83
CA LYS A 91 -23.64 -14.10 -11.93
C LYS A 91 -23.15 -15.50 -12.30
N ALA A 92 -21.84 -15.71 -12.34
CA ALA A 92 -21.26 -17.01 -12.64
C ALA A 92 -21.62 -18.04 -11.57
N ARG A 93 -21.61 -17.64 -10.29
CA ARG A 93 -21.97 -18.51 -9.16
C ARG A 93 -23.47 -18.81 -9.07
N ALA A 94 -24.32 -17.94 -9.62
CA ALA A 94 -25.77 -18.13 -9.67
C ALA A 94 -26.23 -19.01 -10.85
N ARG A 95 -25.34 -19.38 -11.78
CA ARG A 95 -25.66 -20.36 -12.83
C ARG A 95 -25.66 -21.76 -12.20
N PRO A 96 -26.73 -22.56 -12.42
CA PRO A 96 -26.82 -23.93 -11.91
C PRO A 96 -25.76 -24.84 -12.51
#